data_AF-A0A452Z593-F1
#
_entry.id   AF-A0A452Z593-F1
#
_cell.length_a   1.000
_cell.length_b   1.000
_cell.length_c   1.000
_cell.angle_alpha   90.00
_cell.angle_beta   90.00
_cell.angle_gamma   90.00
#
_symmetry.space_group_name_H-M   'P 1'
#
loop_
_entity.id
_entity.type
_entity.pdbx_description
1 polymer ?
#
loop_
_entity_poly.entity_id
_entity_poly.type
_entity_poly.pdbx_seq_one_letter_code
_entity_poly.pdbx_strand_id
1 'polypeptide(L)'
;MNGQPMDMEGWTGMHAEHMGIHNSPSMGWNGGPGVVGGPVVKKLVRMDVPAEKYPNFNFVGRLLGPRGNSLKRVEATTQCRVYIRGRGSVKDTVKENKLRDKPGYEHLNEPLHVLIEAEFPADIVDARLNQAVVILEDLLKPVDESMDYFKKQQLRELAILNGTLREESPSPSPHLSPSVSPFNSTGMKRAKTGR
;
A
#
# COMPACT_ATOMS: atom_id res chain seq x y z
N MET A 1 -47.78 17.82 -43.85
CA MET A 1 -47.84 18.38 -42.48
C MET A 1 -46.51 19.12 -42.24
N ASN A 2 -46.46 20.43 -42.52
CA ASN A 2 -46.53 21.55 -41.54
C ASN A 2 -45.54 21.37 -40.38
N GLY A 3 -44.51 22.19 -40.14
CA GLY A 3 -44.01 23.41 -40.78
C GLY A 3 -42.75 23.89 -40.04
N GLN A 4 -41.81 24.52 -40.76
CA GLN A 4 -40.79 25.44 -40.21
C GLN A 4 -41.46 26.82 -39.91
N PRO A 5 -40.82 27.89 -39.37
CA PRO A 5 -39.38 28.15 -39.19
C PRO A 5 -38.98 28.92 -37.88
N MET A 6 -37.76 29.45 -37.91
CA MET A 6 -36.91 30.07 -36.89
C MET A 6 -37.24 31.53 -36.51
N ASP A 7 -36.54 31.96 -35.45
CA ASP A 7 -35.91 33.28 -35.19
C ASP A 7 -36.76 34.47 -34.72
N MET A 8 -36.37 35.11 -33.61
CA MET A 8 -35.47 36.30 -33.60
C MET A 8 -35.60 37.09 -32.28
N GLU A 9 -34.48 37.69 -31.90
CA GLU A 9 -34.17 38.51 -30.73
C GLU A 9 -35.07 39.76 -30.54
N GLY A 10 -35.15 40.31 -29.31
CA GLY A 10 -35.64 41.70 -29.13
C GLY A 10 -36.16 42.16 -27.76
N TRP A 11 -35.25 42.57 -26.86
CA TRP A 11 -35.29 43.81 -26.04
C TRP A 11 -36.41 44.10 -24.99
N THR A 12 -35.91 44.42 -23.78
CA THR A 12 -36.35 45.45 -22.80
C THR A 12 -37.72 45.37 -22.12
N GLY A 13 -37.73 45.46 -20.78
CA GLY A 13 -38.94 45.79 -19.99
C GLY A 13 -38.72 45.69 -18.48
N MET A 14 -38.95 46.79 -17.79
CA MET A 14 -38.60 47.13 -16.40
C MET A 14 -39.67 46.65 -15.39
N HIS A 15 -39.30 46.61 -14.08
CA HIS A 15 -40.15 46.84 -12.88
C HIS A 15 -41.34 45.87 -12.64
N ALA A 16 -41.86 45.59 -11.44
CA ALA A 16 -41.70 46.06 -10.07
C ALA A 16 -42.45 45.04 -9.16
N GLU A 17 -41.93 44.84 -7.94
CA GLU A 17 -42.69 44.76 -6.67
C GLU A 17 -43.86 43.78 -6.50
N HIS A 18 -43.69 42.81 -5.59
CA HIS A 18 -44.76 42.45 -4.63
C HIS A 18 -44.15 41.88 -3.35
N MET A 19 -44.11 42.70 -2.30
CA MET A 19 -43.87 42.26 -0.93
C MET A 19 -45.09 41.50 -0.41
N GLY A 20 -44.87 40.30 0.13
CA GLY A 20 -45.86 39.55 0.89
C GLY A 20 -45.19 38.89 2.09
N ILE A 21 -45.21 39.58 3.23
CA ILE A 21 -44.87 39.02 4.55
C ILE A 21 -46.04 38.13 4.97
N HIS A 22 -45.82 36.82 5.10
CA HIS A 22 -46.63 35.99 5.98
C HIS A 22 -45.75 35.15 6.89
N ASN A 23 -46.18 35.16 8.14
CA ASN A 23 -45.50 34.87 9.38
C ASN A 23 -45.97 33.50 9.87
N SER A 24 -45.07 32.54 10.12
CA SER A 24 -45.25 31.43 11.10
C SER A 24 -44.04 30.47 11.15
N PRO A 25 -43.85 29.76 12.28
CA PRO A 25 -42.62 29.87 13.06
C PRO A 25 -41.59 28.77 12.82
N SER A 26 -40.37 29.12 13.20
CA SER A 26 -39.20 28.27 13.42
C SER A 26 -39.50 27.02 14.24
N MET A 27 -39.43 25.84 13.62
CA MET A 27 -39.17 24.59 14.31
C MET A 27 -37.69 24.25 14.15
N GLY A 28 -36.83 25.06 14.78
CA GLY A 28 -35.42 24.75 14.97
C GLY A 28 -35.28 23.85 16.19
N TRP A 29 -35.41 22.54 16.00
CA TRP A 29 -35.10 21.57 17.05
C TRP A 29 -34.01 20.61 16.58
N ASN A 30 -32.83 20.86 17.15
CA ASN A 30 -31.85 19.89 17.60
C ASN A 30 -31.28 18.93 16.55
N GLY A 31 -30.33 19.43 15.77
CA GLY A 31 -29.17 18.61 15.45
C GLY A 31 -28.51 18.21 16.76
N GLY A 32 -28.47 16.91 17.06
CA GLY A 32 -27.71 16.38 18.19
C GLY A 32 -26.24 16.83 18.13
N PRO A 33 -25.47 16.69 19.22
CA PRO A 33 -24.08 17.11 19.23
C PRO A 33 -23.33 16.27 18.19
N GLY A 34 -23.18 16.83 16.99
CA GLY A 34 -22.20 16.38 16.04
C GLY A 34 -20.89 16.47 16.79
N VAL A 35 -20.24 15.32 16.97
CA VAL A 35 -18.89 15.24 17.51
C VAL A 35 -18.07 16.21 16.67
N VAL A 36 -17.81 17.39 17.21
CA VAL A 36 -16.95 18.40 16.60
C VAL A 36 -15.55 17.81 16.68
N GLY A 37 -15.21 16.97 15.70
CA GLY A 37 -13.84 16.55 15.49
C GLY A 37 -13.02 17.82 15.37
N GLY A 38 -12.01 17.97 16.24
CA GLY A 38 -11.06 19.08 16.16
C GLY A 38 -10.48 19.18 14.75
N PRO A 39 -9.91 20.34 14.38
CA PRO A 39 -9.38 20.55 13.04
C PRO A 39 -8.44 19.41 12.64
N VAL A 40 -8.69 18.83 11.47
CA VAL A 40 -7.82 17.81 10.88
C VAL A 40 -6.54 18.51 10.43
N VAL A 41 -5.41 18.01 10.90
CA VAL A 41 -4.08 18.51 10.56
C VAL A 41 -3.28 17.43 9.85
N LYS A 42 -2.47 17.86 8.90
CA LYS A 42 -1.54 17.01 8.17
C LYS A 42 -0.13 17.21 8.71
N LYS A 43 0.52 16.14 9.14
CA LYS A 43 1.92 16.12 9.59
C LYS A 43 2.74 15.16 8.73
N LEU A 44 4.00 15.54 8.48
CA LEU A 44 4.95 14.75 7.72
C LEU A 44 6.21 14.56 8.55
N VAL A 45 6.68 13.32 8.70
CA VAL A 45 7.96 12.98 9.33
C VAL A 45 8.84 12.24 8.34
N ARG A 46 10.12 12.62 8.32
CA ARG A 46 11.16 11.97 7.54
C ARG A 46 12.05 11.13 8.45
N MET A 47 12.33 9.90 8.03
CA MET A 47 13.26 8.99 8.68
C MET A 47 14.34 8.56 7.69
N ASP A 48 15.60 8.80 8.01
CA ASP A 48 16.70 8.35 7.14
C ASP A 48 16.99 6.85 7.32
N VAL A 49 17.27 6.17 6.23
CA VAL A 49 17.60 4.75 6.22
C VAL A 49 19.12 4.58 6.20
N PRO A 50 19.73 3.81 7.12
CA PRO A 50 21.18 3.66 7.21
C PRO A 50 21.76 2.70 6.14
N ALA A 51 21.31 2.82 4.88
CA ALA A 51 21.74 1.97 3.77
C ALA A 51 23.24 2.09 3.45
N GLU A 52 23.82 3.29 3.62
CA GLU A 52 25.26 3.51 3.42
C GLU A 52 26.11 2.81 4.48
N LYS A 53 25.60 2.66 5.71
CA LYS A 53 26.29 1.97 6.81
C LYS A 53 26.16 0.45 6.72
N TYR A 54 25.07 -0.04 6.13
CA TYR A 54 24.76 -1.47 6.01
C TYR A 54 24.38 -1.84 4.57
N PRO A 55 25.35 -1.80 3.62
CA PRO A 55 25.08 -2.00 2.19
C PRO A 55 24.59 -3.42 1.86
N ASN A 56 24.90 -4.40 2.71
CA ASN A 56 24.47 -5.79 2.55
C ASN A 56 23.05 -6.05 3.09
N PHE A 57 22.42 -5.06 3.75
CA PHE A 57 21.11 -5.20 4.35
C PHE A 57 20.03 -4.56 3.47
N ASN A 58 19.01 -5.33 3.10
CA ASN A 58 17.93 -4.87 2.24
C ASN A 58 16.77 -4.25 3.05
N PHE A 59 16.91 -2.97 3.40
CA PHE A 59 15.88 -2.22 4.13
C PHE A 59 14.56 -2.12 3.36
N VAL A 60 14.59 -1.81 2.06
CA VAL A 60 13.38 -1.65 1.24
C VAL A 60 12.59 -2.96 1.16
N GLY A 61 13.28 -4.08 0.94
CA GLY A 61 12.67 -5.40 0.92
C GLY A 61 12.06 -5.79 2.27
N ARG A 62 12.72 -5.46 3.39
CA ARG A 62 12.21 -5.70 4.74
C ARG A 62 10.97 -4.87 5.05
N LEU A 63 10.95 -3.58 4.68
CA LEU A 63 9.79 -2.70 4.86
C LEU A 63 8.58 -3.16 4.04
N LEU A 64 8.77 -3.42 2.73
CA LEU A 64 7.69 -3.81 1.83
C LEU A 64 7.17 -5.23 2.14
N GLY A 65 8.09 -6.17 2.34
CA GLY A 65 7.76 -7.58 2.50
C GLY A 65 7.10 -8.19 1.25
N PRO A 66 6.48 -9.38 1.39
CA PRO A 66 5.90 -10.11 0.27
C PRO A 66 4.79 -9.30 -0.40
N ARG A 67 4.94 -8.99 -1.69
CA ARG A 67 3.99 -8.19 -2.49
C ARG A 67 3.61 -6.84 -1.87
N GLY A 68 4.45 -6.27 -1.00
CA GLY A 68 4.16 -5.02 -0.30
C GLY A 68 3.22 -5.17 0.91
N ASN A 69 2.86 -6.40 1.30
CA ASN A 69 1.90 -6.64 2.38
C ASN A 69 2.39 -6.15 3.75
N SER A 70 3.69 -6.19 4.01
CA SER A 70 4.21 -5.76 5.32
C SER A 70 4.01 -4.26 5.51
N LEU A 71 4.39 -3.46 4.52
CA LEU A 71 4.16 -2.01 4.58
C LEU A 71 2.67 -1.68 4.65
N LYS A 72 1.83 -2.36 3.85
CA LYS A 72 0.37 -2.19 3.89
C LYS A 72 -0.22 -2.49 5.27
N ARG A 73 0.29 -3.49 5.99
CA ARG A 73 -0.14 -3.77 7.37
C ARG A 73 0.22 -2.62 8.30
N VAL A 74 1.43 -2.07 8.19
CA VAL A 74 1.85 -0.90 8.99
C VAL A 74 0.94 0.31 8.69
N GLU A 75 0.67 0.59 7.43
CA GLU A 75 -0.25 1.66 7.01
C GLU A 75 -1.68 1.41 7.53
N ALA A 76 -2.19 0.18 7.44
CA ALA A 76 -3.53 -0.15 7.92
C ALA A 76 -3.66 -0.04 9.46
N THR A 77 -2.64 -0.44 10.21
CA THR A 77 -2.63 -0.38 11.68
C THR A 77 -2.49 1.05 12.20
N THR A 78 -1.66 1.86 11.55
CA THR A 78 -1.36 3.24 11.99
C THR A 78 -2.27 4.27 11.34
N GLN A 79 -2.97 3.89 10.27
CA GLN A 79 -3.73 4.77 9.38
C GLN A 79 -2.89 5.92 8.77
N CYS A 80 -1.56 5.80 8.82
CA CYS A 80 -0.62 6.73 8.19
C CYS A 80 -0.29 6.25 6.77
N ARG A 81 0.13 7.17 5.91
CA ARG A 81 0.69 6.86 4.58
C ARG A 81 2.20 6.83 4.66
N VAL A 82 2.82 5.81 4.07
CA VAL A 82 4.27 5.64 4.13
C VAL A 82 4.86 5.62 2.72
N TYR A 83 5.83 6.49 2.48
CA TYR A 83 6.52 6.61 1.20
C TYR A 83 7.99 6.26 1.35
N ILE A 84 8.47 5.31 0.56
CA ILE A 84 9.91 5.02 0.42
C ILE A 84 10.45 5.89 -0.72
N ARG A 85 11.42 6.76 -0.42
CA ARG A 85 11.99 7.76 -1.33
C ARG A 85 13.52 7.75 -1.20
N GLY A 86 14.21 8.54 -2.02
CA GLY A 86 15.68 8.54 -2.06
C GLY A 86 16.31 7.57 -3.06
N ARG A 87 17.64 7.64 -3.16
CA ARG A 87 18.51 6.75 -3.92
C ARG A 87 18.34 5.29 -3.49
N GLY A 88 18.17 4.37 -4.43
CA GLY A 88 17.97 2.94 -4.17
C GLY A 88 16.54 2.57 -3.77
N SER A 89 15.61 3.52 -3.78
CA SER A 89 14.17 3.24 -3.60
C SER A 89 13.58 2.45 -4.77
N VAL A 90 14.17 2.57 -5.97
CA VAL A 90 13.74 1.83 -7.15
C VAL A 90 14.60 0.58 -7.30
N LYS A 91 13.94 -0.57 -7.44
CA LYS A 91 14.62 -1.88 -7.55
C LYS A 91 15.70 -1.92 -8.64
N ASP A 92 15.42 -1.31 -9.79
CA ASP A 92 16.31 -1.33 -10.95
C ASP A 92 17.12 -0.03 -11.03
N THR A 93 18.41 -0.09 -10.70
CA THR A 93 19.33 1.08 -10.69
C THR A 93 19.45 1.77 -12.04
N VAL A 94 19.43 1.00 -13.14
CA VAL A 94 19.45 1.55 -14.51
C VAL A 94 18.19 2.37 -14.81
N LYS A 95 17.04 1.93 -14.30
CA LYS A 95 15.79 2.68 -14.46
C LYS A 95 15.79 3.91 -13.56
N GLU A 96 16.28 3.78 -12.32
CA GLU A 96 16.42 4.88 -11.38
C GLU A 96 17.21 6.05 -11.98
N ASN A 97 18.40 5.76 -12.55
CA ASN A 97 19.24 6.78 -13.17
C ASN A 97 18.57 7.50 -14.35
N LYS A 98 17.69 6.82 -15.11
CA LYS A 98 16.92 7.44 -16.20
C LYS A 98 15.77 8.32 -15.71
N LEU A 99 15.33 8.13 -14.46
CA LEU A 99 14.23 8.87 -13.85
C LEU A 99 14.73 10.07 -13.03
N ARG A 100 16.00 10.07 -12.61
CA ARG A 100 16.59 11.03 -11.67
C ARG A 100 16.52 12.51 -12.09
N ASP A 101 16.28 12.78 -13.37
CA ASP A 101 16.12 14.13 -13.95
C ASP A 101 14.69 14.42 -14.44
N LYS A 102 13.72 13.56 -14.10
CA LYS A 102 12.31 13.75 -14.47
C LYS A 102 11.52 14.43 -13.36
N PRO A 103 10.52 15.27 -13.72
CA PRO A 103 9.64 15.86 -12.72
C PRO A 103 8.94 14.77 -11.90
N GLY A 104 8.89 14.96 -10.58
CA GLY A 104 8.32 13.99 -9.63
C GLY A 104 9.31 12.96 -9.07
N TYR A 105 10.53 12.90 -9.60
CA TYR A 105 11.60 11.98 -9.17
C TYR A 105 12.81 12.70 -8.55
N GLU A 106 12.65 13.97 -8.17
CA GLU A 106 13.72 14.80 -7.58
C GLU A 106 14.32 14.17 -6.32
N HIS A 107 13.50 13.46 -5.56
CA HIS A 107 13.90 12.71 -4.38
C HIS A 107 14.97 11.64 -4.68
N LEU A 108 15.16 11.20 -5.92
CA LEU A 108 16.21 10.24 -6.28
C LEU A 108 17.62 10.83 -6.14
N ASN A 109 17.77 12.13 -5.90
CA ASN A 109 19.07 12.73 -5.54
C ASN A 109 19.36 12.68 -4.03
N GLU A 110 18.36 12.41 -3.20
CA GLU A 110 18.48 12.36 -1.75
C GLU A 110 18.89 10.96 -1.26
N PRO A 111 19.51 10.82 -0.08
CA PRO A 111 19.75 9.50 0.52
C PRO A 111 18.44 8.74 0.74
N LEU A 112 18.49 7.41 0.78
CA LEU A 112 17.33 6.56 1.02
C LEU A 112 16.64 6.98 2.33
N HIS A 113 15.35 7.28 2.27
CA HIS A 113 14.57 7.74 3.41
C HIS A 113 13.11 7.29 3.29
N VAL A 114 12.42 7.29 4.43
CA VAL A 114 11.00 7.00 4.55
C VAL A 114 10.27 8.27 4.98
N LEU A 115 9.20 8.63 4.27
CA LEU A 115 8.31 9.72 4.64
C LEU A 115 7.01 9.14 5.18
N ILE A 116 6.58 9.61 6.35
CA ILE A 116 5.34 9.20 7.00
C ILE A 116 4.42 10.41 7.01
N GLU A 117 3.27 10.29 6.35
CA GLU A 117 2.22 11.29 6.31
C GLU A 117 1.05 10.85 7.19
N ALA A 118 0.68 11.70 8.13
CA ALA A 118 -0.45 11.48 9.04
C ALA A 118 -1.45 12.63 8.88
N GLU A 119 -2.71 12.30 8.64
CA GLU A 119 -3.81 13.26 8.50
C GLU A 119 -4.92 12.88 9.48
N PHE A 120 -4.95 13.57 10.62
CA PHE A 120 -5.84 13.26 11.74
C PHE A 120 -6.22 14.54 12.50
N PRO A 121 -7.25 14.49 13.38
CA PRO A 121 -7.49 15.56 14.34
C PRO A 121 -6.23 15.90 15.15
N ALA A 122 -6.06 17.19 15.44
CA ALA A 122 -4.89 17.71 16.15
C ALA A 122 -4.59 16.98 17.47
N ASP A 123 -5.62 16.46 18.15
CA ASP A 123 -5.47 15.78 19.44
C ASP A 123 -4.80 14.40 19.35
N ILE A 124 -4.87 13.74 18.18
CA ILE A 124 -4.39 12.35 18.02
C ILE A 124 -3.27 12.19 16.99
N VAL A 125 -3.03 13.21 16.14
CA VAL A 125 -2.07 13.13 15.03
C VAL A 125 -0.68 12.74 15.51
N ASP A 126 -0.21 13.30 16.63
CA ASP A 126 1.12 13.03 17.16
C ASP A 126 1.23 11.61 17.71
N ALA A 127 0.18 11.13 18.37
CA ALA A 127 0.14 9.76 18.88
C ALA A 127 0.18 8.74 17.74
N ARG A 128 -0.59 8.97 16.66
CA ARG A 128 -0.61 8.09 15.47
C ARG A 128 0.71 8.12 14.71
N LEU A 129 1.27 9.31 14.53
CA LEU A 129 2.54 9.50 13.84
C LEU A 129 3.69 8.82 14.61
N ASN A 130 3.76 9.01 15.94
CA ASN A 130 4.75 8.35 16.79
C ASN A 130 4.61 6.83 16.77
N GLN A 131 3.39 6.30 16.75
CA GLN A 131 3.15 4.85 16.62
C GLN A 131 3.76 4.31 15.31
N ALA A 132 3.57 5.00 14.19
CA ALA A 132 4.16 4.63 12.91
C ALA A 132 5.69 4.71 12.91
N VAL A 133 6.24 5.78 13.51
CA VAL A 133 7.70 5.95 13.67
C VAL A 133 8.29 4.78 14.44
N VAL A 134 7.75 4.41 15.60
CA VAL A 134 8.27 3.32 16.43
C VAL A 134 8.32 1.99 15.67
N ILE A 135 7.27 1.66 14.92
CA ILE A 135 7.21 0.43 14.12
C ILE A 135 8.27 0.46 13.02
N LEU A 136 8.40 1.59 12.32
CA LEU A 136 9.37 1.73 11.22
C LEU A 136 10.81 1.78 11.72
N GLU A 137 11.08 2.40 12.87
CA GLU A 137 12.39 2.40 13.52
C GLU A 137 12.88 0.98 13.80
N ASP A 138 11.99 0.11 14.29
CA ASP A 138 12.33 -1.28 14.56
C ASP A 138 12.63 -2.07 13.27
N LEU A 139 11.90 -1.79 12.19
CA LEU A 139 12.15 -2.38 10.88
C LEU A 139 13.44 -1.87 10.22
N LEU A 140 13.88 -0.67 10.57
CA LEU A 140 15.11 -0.05 10.09
C LEU A 140 16.36 -0.40 10.91
N LYS A 141 16.23 -1.16 12.00
CA LYS A 141 17.38 -1.72 12.72
C LYS A 141 17.91 -2.93 11.97
N PRO A 142 19.20 -2.94 11.57
CA PRO A 142 19.82 -4.12 11.00
C PRO A 142 19.86 -5.22 12.08
N VAL A 143 19.48 -6.43 11.69
CA VAL A 143 19.50 -7.63 12.55
C VAL A 143 20.29 -8.70 11.82
N ASP A 144 21.07 -9.48 12.56
CA ASP A 144 21.77 -10.63 12.00
C ASP A 144 20.78 -11.64 11.40
N GLU A 145 21.13 -12.21 10.23
CA GLU A 145 20.21 -13.06 9.48
C GLU A 145 19.74 -14.30 10.26
N SER A 146 20.59 -14.84 11.13
CA SER A 146 20.26 -15.98 11.99
C SER A 146 19.16 -15.65 12.99
N MET A 147 19.09 -14.39 13.45
CA MET A 147 18.14 -13.88 14.45
C MET A 147 16.97 -13.11 13.83
N ASP A 148 16.97 -12.91 12.51
CA ASP A 148 15.92 -12.17 11.81
C ASP A 148 14.67 -13.06 11.58
N TYR A 149 13.90 -13.25 12.64
CA TYR A 149 12.60 -13.96 12.58
C TYR A 149 11.61 -13.28 11.64
N PHE A 150 11.69 -11.95 11.52
CA PHE A 150 10.79 -11.18 10.66
C PHE A 150 11.03 -11.50 9.18
N LYS A 151 12.30 -11.49 8.73
CA LYS A 151 12.70 -11.92 7.38
C LYS A 151 12.30 -13.36 7.10
N LYS A 152 12.49 -14.29 8.07
CA LYS A 152 12.06 -15.69 7.94
C LYS A 152 10.55 -15.80 7.72
N GLN A 153 9.76 -15.03 8.47
CA GLN A 153 8.30 -15.02 8.32
C GLN A 153 7.87 -14.45 6.97
N GLN A 154 8.50 -13.37 6.50
CA GLN A 154 8.23 -12.79 5.18
C GLN A 154 8.56 -13.76 4.04
N LEU A 155 9.69 -14.48 4.13
CA LEU A 155 10.07 -15.49 3.14
C LEU A 155 9.13 -16.69 3.15
N ARG A 156 8.65 -17.12 4.33
CA ARG A 156 7.60 -18.14 4.46
C ARG A 156 6.31 -17.69 3.78
N GLU A 157 5.81 -16.50 4.11
CA GLU A 157 4.60 -15.92 3.49
C GLU A 157 4.77 -15.84 1.96
N LEU A 158 5.94 -15.41 1.47
CA LEU A 158 6.24 -15.35 0.03
C LEU A 158 6.21 -16.73 -0.64
N ALA A 159 6.77 -17.76 -0.01
CA ALA A 159 6.80 -19.12 -0.55
C ALA A 159 5.40 -19.75 -0.63
N ILE A 160 4.53 -19.43 0.34
CA ILE A 160 3.11 -19.82 0.31
C ILE A 160 2.40 -19.11 -0.84
N LEU A 161 2.58 -17.79 -0.97
CA LEU A 161 1.97 -17.00 -2.06
C LEU A 161 2.42 -17.42 -3.47
N ASN A 162 3.62 -17.99 -3.58
CA ASN A 162 4.16 -18.53 -4.83
C ASN A 162 3.79 -20.01 -5.06
N GLY A 163 3.14 -20.67 -4.09
CA GLY A 163 2.76 -22.08 -4.17
C GLY A 163 3.93 -23.07 -4.09
N THR A 164 5.12 -22.62 -3.70
CA THR A 164 6.32 -23.47 -3.56
C THR A 164 6.42 -24.12 -2.18
N LEU A 165 5.75 -23.55 -1.18
CA LEU A 165 5.61 -24.13 0.15
C LEU A 165 4.17 -24.60 0.33
N ARG A 166 3.98 -25.92 0.42
CA ARG A 166 2.73 -26.52 0.88
C ARG A 166 2.79 -26.57 2.40
N GLU A 167 1.83 -25.96 3.10
CA GLU A 167 1.68 -26.25 4.53
C GLU A 167 1.40 -27.75 4.66
N GLU A 168 2.29 -28.45 5.37
CA GLU A 168 1.97 -29.76 5.93
C GLU A 168 0.78 -29.54 6.87
N SER A 169 -0.42 -29.76 6.33
CA SER A 169 -1.67 -29.83 7.10
C SER A 169 -1.46 -30.74 8.31
N PRO A 170 -1.92 -30.37 9.52
CA PRO A 170 -1.88 -31.28 10.66
C PRO A 170 -2.82 -32.46 10.34
N SER A 171 -2.24 -33.57 9.90
CA SER A 171 -3.00 -34.81 9.70
C SER A 171 -3.28 -35.44 11.07
N PRO A 172 -4.49 -36.00 11.23
CA PRO A 172 -4.56 -37.28 11.92
C PRO A 172 -5.43 -38.22 11.08
N SER A 173 -4.80 -39.13 10.33
CA SER A 173 -5.39 -40.44 9.98
C SER A 173 -4.32 -41.36 9.39
N PRO A 174 -3.88 -42.41 10.12
CA PRO A 174 -3.25 -43.56 9.51
C PRO A 174 -4.37 -44.49 9.01
N HIS A 175 -4.74 -44.37 7.74
CA HIS A 175 -5.57 -45.39 7.10
C HIS A 175 -5.10 -45.63 5.66
N LEU A 176 -4.20 -46.61 5.57
CA LEU A 176 -4.08 -47.63 4.52
C LEU A 176 -4.76 -47.30 3.18
N SER A 177 -3.93 -47.04 2.16
CA SER A 177 -4.13 -47.56 0.80
C SER A 177 -2.81 -47.50 0.02
N PRO A 178 -2.08 -48.63 -0.14
CA PRO A 178 -1.08 -48.73 -1.20
C PRO A 178 -1.83 -48.96 -2.51
N SER A 179 -1.98 -47.93 -3.34
CA SER A 179 -2.38 -48.16 -4.73
C SER A 179 -1.19 -48.73 -5.48
N VAL A 180 -1.10 -50.06 -5.46
CA VAL A 180 -0.36 -50.83 -6.45
C VAL A 180 -1.01 -50.58 -7.81
N SER A 181 -0.32 -49.87 -8.69
CA SER A 181 -0.63 -49.91 -10.12
C SER A 181 0.25 -50.98 -10.75
N PRO A 182 -0.31 -52.13 -11.19
CA PRO A 182 0.42 -53.11 -11.96
C PRO A 182 0.38 -52.74 -13.45
N PHE A 183 1.49 -53.00 -14.14
CA PHE A 183 1.58 -53.14 -15.60
C PHE A 183 1.74 -51.85 -16.43
N ASN A 184 2.99 -51.54 -16.80
CA ASN A 184 3.37 -51.46 -18.20
C ASN A 184 4.89 -51.67 -18.36
N SER A 185 5.32 -52.93 -18.30
CA SER A 185 6.64 -53.33 -18.81
C SER A 185 6.54 -53.51 -20.33
N THR A 186 6.72 -52.44 -21.08
CA THR A 186 7.10 -52.54 -22.50
C THR A 186 8.54 -52.05 -22.64
N GLY A 187 9.42 -53.04 -22.82
CA GLY A 187 10.85 -52.87 -22.75
C GLY A 187 11.43 -52.04 -23.89
N MET A 188 12.32 -51.13 -23.52
CA MET A 188 13.32 -50.58 -24.43
C MET A 188 14.64 -51.29 -24.18
N LYS A 189 14.89 -52.22 -25.09
CA LYS A 189 16.08 -53.05 -25.22
C LYS A 189 17.30 -52.23 -25.65
N ARG A 190 18.41 -52.66 -25.07
CA ARG A 190 19.80 -52.23 -25.21
C ARG A 190 20.33 -52.35 -26.67
N ALA A 191 21.35 -51.53 -26.95
CA ALA A 191 22.50 -51.74 -27.86
C ALA A 191 22.51 -51.18 -29.30
N LYS A 192 23.47 -50.25 -29.52
CA LYS A 192 24.64 -50.30 -30.42
C LYS A 192 24.46 -50.24 -31.96
N THR A 193 24.99 -49.15 -32.52
CA THR A 193 25.61 -49.00 -33.87
C THR A 193 26.66 -47.89 -33.70
N GLY A 194 27.97 -48.02 -34.01
CA GLY A 194 28.59 -48.44 -35.27
C GLY A 194 28.34 -47.34 -36.30
N ARG A 195 29.29 -46.60 -36.86
CA ARG A 195 30.69 -46.82 -37.21
C ARG A 195 31.34 -45.45 -37.46
#